data_AF-A0A510KIE7-F1
#
_entry.id   AF-A0A510KIE7-F1
#
_cell.length_a   1.000
_cell.length_b   1.000
_cell.length_c   1.000
_cell.angle_alpha   90.00
_cell.angle_beta   90.00
_cell.angle_gamma   90.00
#
_symmetry.space_group_name_H-M   'P 1'
#
loop_
_entity.id
_entity.type
_entity.pdbx_description
1 polymer ?
#
loop_
_entity_poly.entity_id
_entity_poly.type
_entity_poly.pdbx_seq_one_letter_code
_entity_poly.pdbx_strand_id
1 'polypeptide(L)'
;MTKTEVNETKNIKQETIIDSVRRGRTIGSSLKSLKTNYRNMQEEIFEKAKNGEVTAEDVANTLNALKNVETAEREMQSFMETTKNYDDGKLSEEDRNKIYHYYKTGDFTQVELSNIYNTNQPMISRIITEKEKELKNR
;
A
#
# COMPACT_ATOMS: atom_id res chain seq x y z
N MET A 1 32.94 -13.34 -8.90
CA MET A 1 31.59 -13.65 -8.37
C MET A 1 31.17 -15.01 -8.86
N THR A 2 30.65 -15.86 -7.98
CA THR A 2 30.18 -17.22 -8.32
C THR A 2 28.77 -17.17 -8.93
N LYS A 3 28.35 -18.22 -9.67
CA LYS A 3 26.98 -18.31 -10.23
C LYS A 3 25.89 -18.22 -9.14
N THR A 4 26.20 -18.68 -7.94
CA THR A 4 25.31 -18.61 -6.76
C THR A 4 25.12 -17.16 -6.29
N GLU A 5 26.20 -16.39 -6.13
CA GLU A 5 26.14 -14.97 -5.74
C GLU A 5 25.35 -14.11 -6.75
N VAL A 6 25.47 -14.41 -8.06
CA VAL A 6 24.72 -13.70 -9.10
C VAL A 6 23.22 -14.00 -9.03
N ASN A 7 22.84 -15.23 -8.69
CA ASN A 7 21.43 -15.62 -8.56
C ASN A 7 20.80 -15.04 -7.30
N GLU A 8 21.50 -15.05 -6.17
CA GLU A 8 21.03 -14.43 -4.92
C GLU A 8 20.82 -12.91 -5.10
N THR A 9 21.77 -12.23 -5.73
CA THR A 9 21.66 -10.77 -5.98
C THR A 9 20.49 -10.43 -6.90
N LYS A 10 20.19 -11.28 -7.90
CA LYS A 10 19.01 -11.11 -8.77
C LYS A 10 17.70 -11.29 -8.01
N ASN A 11 17.64 -12.26 -7.10
CA ASN A 11 16.45 -12.56 -6.31
C ASN A 11 16.12 -11.41 -5.34
N ILE A 12 17.12 -10.88 -4.62
CA ILE A 12 16.97 -9.72 -3.73
C ILE A 12 16.44 -8.49 -4.48
N LYS A 13 16.97 -8.23 -5.69
CA LYS A 13 16.51 -7.10 -6.52
C LYS A 13 15.06 -7.27 -6.97
N GLN A 14 14.63 -8.49 -7.26
CA GLN A 14 13.27 -8.78 -7.69
C GLN A 14 12.27 -8.63 -6.54
N GLU A 15 12.60 -9.11 -5.34
CA GLU A 15 11.78 -8.91 -4.13
C GLU A 15 11.63 -7.43 -3.76
N THR A 16 12.73 -6.66 -3.86
CA THR A 16 12.71 -5.20 -3.63
C THR A 16 11.76 -4.48 -4.59
N ILE A 17 11.69 -4.93 -5.86
CA ILE A 17 10.77 -4.36 -6.85
C ILE A 17 9.33 -4.69 -6.50
N ILE A 18 9.02 -5.96 -6.20
CA ILE A 18 7.66 -6.41 -5.82
C ILE A 18 7.14 -5.60 -4.62
N ASP A 19 7.94 -5.48 -3.57
CA ASP A 19 7.61 -4.73 -2.36
C ASP A 19 7.36 -3.24 -2.66
N SER A 20 8.16 -2.65 -3.54
CA SER A 20 7.96 -1.27 -4.01
C SER A 20 6.63 -1.08 -4.75
N VAL A 21 6.24 -2.05 -5.60
CA VAL A 21 4.95 -2.04 -6.29
C VAL A 21 3.79 -2.15 -5.30
N ARG A 22 3.90 -3.02 -4.29
CA ARG A 22 2.88 -3.16 -3.23
C ARG A 22 2.72 -1.88 -2.43
N ARG A 23 3.81 -1.26 -2.00
CA ARG A 23 3.79 0.05 -1.33
C ARG A 23 3.13 1.13 -2.20
N GLY A 24 3.46 1.16 -3.50
CA GLY A 24 2.84 2.09 -4.44
C GLY A 24 1.31 1.93 -4.51
N ARG A 25 0.79 0.70 -4.50
CA ARG A 25 -0.66 0.46 -4.43
C ARG A 25 -1.29 1.02 -3.14
N THR A 26 -0.65 0.82 -1.99
CA THR A 26 -1.11 1.37 -0.70
C THR A 26 -1.15 2.90 -0.73
N ILE A 27 -0.11 3.53 -1.26
CA ILE A 27 -0.04 4.99 -1.42
C ILE A 27 -1.13 5.46 -2.39
N GLY A 28 -1.31 4.77 -3.52
CA GLY A 28 -2.35 5.09 -4.50
C GLY A 28 -3.77 5.06 -3.91
N SER A 29 -4.09 4.06 -3.10
CA SER A 29 -5.35 4.01 -2.37
C SER A 29 -5.50 5.16 -1.38
N SER A 30 -4.43 5.48 -0.64
CA SER A 30 -4.42 6.60 0.31
C SER A 30 -4.63 7.96 -0.37
N LEU A 31 -4.02 8.17 -1.55
CA LEU A 31 -4.20 9.38 -2.37
C LEU A 31 -5.63 9.55 -2.87
N LYS A 32 -6.32 8.46 -3.25
CA LYS A 32 -7.74 8.50 -3.62
C LYS A 32 -8.61 8.98 -2.46
N SER A 33 -8.41 8.44 -1.26
CA SER A 33 -9.12 8.88 -0.05
C SER A 33 -8.81 10.34 0.28
N LEU A 34 -7.54 10.74 0.20
CA LEU A 34 -7.12 12.12 0.47
C LEU A 34 -7.75 13.12 -0.51
N LYS A 35 -7.82 12.75 -1.80
CA LYS A 35 -8.50 13.56 -2.83
C LYS A 35 -9.97 13.77 -2.51
N THR A 36 -10.69 12.73 -2.08
CA THR A 36 -12.08 12.86 -1.64
C THR A 36 -12.22 13.84 -0.47
N ASN A 37 -11.33 13.75 0.53
CA ASN A 37 -11.34 14.68 1.66
C ASN A 37 -11.13 16.14 1.22
N TYR A 38 -10.19 16.39 0.31
CA TYR A 38 -9.96 17.74 -0.22
C TYR A 38 -11.13 18.25 -1.07
N ARG A 39 -11.86 17.39 -1.79
CA ARG A 39 -13.07 17.79 -2.52
C ARG A 39 -14.19 18.19 -1.57
N ASN A 40 -14.39 17.44 -0.50
CA ASN A 40 -15.36 17.81 0.54
C ASN A 40 -14.97 19.16 1.18
N MET A 41 -13.68 19.37 1.46
CA MET A 41 -13.17 20.64 2.01
C MET A 41 -13.34 21.81 1.03
N GLN A 42 -13.19 21.57 -0.27
CA GLN A 42 -13.46 22.57 -1.31
C GLN A 42 -14.93 23.01 -1.29
N GLU A 43 -15.87 22.08 -1.15
CA GLU A 43 -17.30 22.40 -1.05
C GLU A 43 -17.58 23.24 0.21
N GLU A 44 -17.05 22.82 1.36
CA GLU A 44 -17.22 23.54 2.62
C GLU A 44 -16.64 24.95 2.57
N ILE A 45 -15.43 25.11 2.04
CA ILE A 45 -14.76 26.41 2.01
C ILE A 45 -15.44 27.39 1.05
N PHE A 46 -16.04 26.90 -0.03
CA PHE A 46 -16.84 27.73 -0.92
C PHE A 46 -18.12 28.24 -0.26
N GLU A 47 -18.81 27.42 0.54
CA GLU A 47 -19.98 27.89 1.31
C GLU A 47 -19.57 28.93 2.36
N LYS A 48 -18.49 28.68 3.11
CA LYS A 48 -17.95 29.66 4.06
C LYS A 48 -17.53 30.96 3.37
N ALA A 49 -16.96 30.88 2.17
CA ALA A 49 -16.54 32.06 1.42
C ALA A 49 -17.73 32.92 0.99
N LYS A 50 -18.86 32.31 0.59
CA LYS A 50 -20.11 33.02 0.28
C LYS A 50 -20.63 33.80 1.48
N ASN A 51 -20.44 33.27 2.69
CA ASN A 51 -20.85 33.90 3.94
C ASN A 51 -19.82 34.91 4.48
N GLY A 52 -18.66 35.07 3.83
CA GLY A 52 -17.58 35.93 4.30
C GLY A 52 -16.85 35.40 5.54
N GLU A 53 -16.97 34.10 5.84
CA GLU A 53 -16.37 33.45 7.01
C GLU A 53 -14.90 33.05 6.80
N VAL A 54 -14.45 33.04 5.55
CA VAL A 54 -13.06 32.73 5.15
C VAL A 54 -12.56 33.73 4.12
N THR A 55 -11.25 33.82 4.01
CA THR A 55 -10.59 34.73 3.06
C THR A 55 -10.43 34.09 1.68
N ALA A 56 -10.17 34.92 0.67
CA ALA A 56 -9.78 34.44 -0.66
C ALA A 56 -8.47 33.63 -0.63
N GLU A 57 -7.59 33.92 0.33
CA GLU A 57 -6.33 33.19 0.53
C GLU A 57 -6.60 31.75 1.02
N ASP A 58 -7.54 31.57 1.97
CA ASP A 58 -7.92 30.23 2.46
C ASP A 58 -8.47 29.36 1.32
N VAL A 59 -9.30 29.95 0.46
CA VAL A 59 -9.83 29.29 -0.74
C VAL A 59 -8.70 28.92 -1.69
N ALA A 60 -7.79 29.84 -2.00
CA ALA A 60 -6.66 29.59 -2.89
C ALA A 60 -5.74 28.47 -2.36
N ASN A 61 -5.46 28.47 -1.06
CA ASN A 61 -4.65 27.45 -0.41
C ASN A 61 -5.31 26.06 -0.51
N THR A 62 -6.62 25.98 -0.30
CA THR A 62 -7.38 24.73 -0.44
C THR A 62 -7.35 24.19 -1.86
N LEU A 63 -7.55 25.05 -2.87
CA LEU A 63 -7.50 24.65 -4.28
C LEU A 63 -6.10 24.21 -4.72
N ASN A 64 -5.06 24.89 -4.24
CA ASN A 64 -3.67 24.49 -4.51
C ASN A 64 -3.34 23.13 -3.89
N ALA A 65 -3.77 22.89 -2.65
CA ALA A 65 -3.58 21.60 -1.99
C ALA A 65 -4.30 20.46 -2.73
N LEU A 66 -5.55 20.68 -3.15
CA LEU A 66 -6.30 19.72 -3.97
C LEU A 66 -5.56 19.42 -5.28
N LYS A 67 -5.09 20.45 -5.99
CA LYS A 67 -4.33 20.28 -7.25
C LYS A 67 -3.06 19.44 -7.05
N ASN A 68 -2.35 19.63 -5.93
CA ASN A 68 -1.16 18.83 -5.61
C ASN A 68 -1.53 17.36 -5.40
N VAL A 69 -2.62 17.08 -4.67
CA VAL A 69 -3.09 15.71 -4.45
C VAL A 69 -3.55 15.06 -5.76
N GLU A 70 -4.27 15.78 -6.61
CA GLU A 70 -4.69 15.25 -7.93
C GLU A 70 -3.49 14.97 -8.84
N THR A 71 -2.41 15.75 -8.73
CA THR A 71 -1.17 15.53 -9.48
C THR A 71 -0.46 14.27 -8.99
N ALA A 72 -0.28 14.13 -7.68
CA ALA A 72 0.30 12.94 -7.06
C ALA A 72 -0.52 11.67 -7.36
N GLU A 73 -1.85 11.75 -7.32
CA GLU A 73 -2.72 10.62 -7.68
C GLU A 73 -2.49 10.17 -9.13
N ARG A 74 -2.38 11.11 -10.07
CA ARG A 74 -2.14 10.80 -11.49
C ARG A 74 -0.77 10.15 -11.70
N GLU A 75 0.27 10.68 -11.06
CA GLU A 75 1.62 10.09 -11.11
C GLU A 75 1.62 8.67 -10.54
N MET A 76 0.91 8.46 -9.43
CA MET A 76 0.79 7.14 -8.81
C MET A 76 -0.02 6.17 -9.67
N GLN A 77 -1.07 6.62 -10.36
CA GLN A 77 -1.79 5.81 -11.33
C GLN A 77 -0.89 5.37 -12.49
N SER A 78 -0.04 6.27 -13.00
CA SER A 78 0.96 5.93 -14.02
C SER A 78 1.98 4.91 -13.52
N PHE A 79 2.49 5.09 -12.30
CA PHE A 79 3.36 4.11 -11.64
C PHE A 79 2.69 2.74 -11.53
N MET A 80 1.45 2.68 -11.05
CA MET A 80 0.72 1.41 -10.90
C MET A 80 0.50 0.71 -12.25
N GLU A 81 0.17 1.46 -13.30
CA GLU A 81 -0.06 0.90 -14.63
C GLU A 81 1.22 0.35 -15.25
N THR A 82 2.32 1.10 -15.14
CA THR A 82 3.64 0.68 -15.66
C THR A 82 4.25 -0.48 -14.88
N THR A 83 3.88 -0.65 -13.61
CA THR A 83 4.46 -1.67 -12.73
C THR A 83 3.54 -2.86 -12.44
N LYS A 84 2.34 -2.91 -13.01
CA LYS A 84 1.32 -3.93 -12.70
C LYS A 84 1.79 -5.38 -12.87
N ASN A 85 2.72 -5.64 -13.78
CA ASN A 85 3.24 -6.98 -14.09
C ASN A 85 4.40 -7.42 -13.20
N TYR A 86 4.93 -6.53 -12.35
CA TYR A 86 6.06 -6.86 -11.48
C TYR A 86 5.63 -7.52 -10.17
N ASP A 87 4.38 -7.36 -9.74
CA ASP A 87 3.83 -8.08 -8.61
C ASP A 87 3.01 -9.27 -9.09
N ASP A 88 3.50 -10.48 -8.81
CA ASP A 88 2.85 -11.75 -9.13
C ASP A 88 1.77 -12.14 -8.11
N GLY A 89 1.50 -11.27 -7.13
CA GLY A 89 0.55 -11.50 -6.04
C GLY A 89 1.04 -12.48 -4.98
N LYS A 90 2.30 -12.95 -5.05
CA LYS A 90 2.86 -13.89 -4.08
C LYS A 90 3.72 -13.18 -3.05
N LEU A 91 3.38 -13.36 -1.78
CA LEU A 91 4.23 -12.91 -0.67
C LEU A 91 5.55 -13.67 -0.70
N SER A 92 6.66 -12.97 -0.38
CA SER A 92 7.97 -13.60 -0.27
C SER A 92 7.96 -14.64 0.84
N GLU A 93 8.88 -15.59 0.80
CA GLU A 93 8.97 -16.59 1.87
C GLU A 93 9.29 -15.95 3.22
N GLU A 94 10.08 -14.86 3.22
CA GLU A 94 10.36 -14.07 4.40
C GLU A 94 9.08 -13.40 4.96
N ASP A 95 8.28 -12.77 4.11
CA ASP A 95 7.01 -12.17 4.52
C ASP A 95 6.04 -13.22 5.05
N ARG A 96 5.96 -14.39 4.38
CA ARG A 96 5.14 -15.53 4.83
C ARG A 96 5.58 -16.01 6.22
N ASN A 97 6.89 -16.06 6.47
CA ASN A 97 7.44 -16.44 7.78
C ASN A 97 7.13 -15.38 8.85
N LYS A 98 7.26 -14.09 8.55
CA LYS A 98 6.90 -12.99 9.47
C LYS A 98 5.41 -12.99 9.80
N ILE A 99 4.54 -13.13 8.79
CA ILE A 99 3.08 -13.27 8.95
C ILE A 99 2.76 -14.41 9.92
N TYR A 100 3.36 -15.59 9.69
CA TYR A 100 3.16 -16.72 10.57
C TYR A 100 3.63 -16.43 12.00
N HIS A 101 4.82 -15.87 12.17
CA HIS A 101 5.37 -15.56 13.48
C HIS A 101 4.48 -14.57 14.25
N TYR A 102 4.10 -13.45 13.64
CA TYR A 102 3.22 -12.45 14.26
C TYR A 102 1.83 -13.00 14.58
N TYR A 103 1.29 -13.87 13.73
CA TYR A 103 0.03 -14.54 14.06
C TYR A 103 0.17 -15.47 15.28
N LYS A 104 1.29 -16.19 15.40
CA LYS A 104 1.53 -17.12 16.52
C LYS A 104 1.79 -16.43 17.86
N THR A 105 2.15 -15.15 17.89
CA THR A 105 2.23 -14.40 19.16
C THR A 105 0.85 -14.16 19.76
N GLY A 106 -0.20 -14.13 18.93
CA GLY A 106 -1.57 -13.82 19.33
C GLY A 106 -1.86 -12.32 19.39
N ASP A 107 -0.87 -11.47 19.09
CA ASP A 107 -1.03 -10.00 19.14
C ASP A 107 -1.73 -9.42 17.91
N PHE A 108 -1.81 -10.19 16.81
CA PHE A 108 -2.36 -9.74 15.55
C PHE A 108 -3.41 -10.72 15.00
N THR A 109 -4.55 -10.18 14.60
CA THR A 109 -5.57 -10.92 13.85
C THR A 109 -5.18 -11.11 12.38
N GLN A 110 -5.80 -12.08 11.70
CA GLN A 110 -5.57 -12.27 10.26
C GLN A 110 -5.99 -11.06 9.43
N VAL A 111 -7.00 -10.30 9.89
CA VAL A 111 -7.46 -9.08 9.23
C VAL A 111 -6.39 -7.99 9.33
N GLU A 112 -5.83 -7.76 10.52
CA GLU A 112 -4.75 -6.78 10.71
C GLU A 112 -3.51 -7.14 9.89
N LEU A 113 -3.12 -8.41 9.85
CA LEU A 113 -2.01 -8.87 9.02
C LEU A 113 -2.30 -8.68 7.53
N SER A 114 -3.54 -8.90 7.08
CA SER A 114 -3.90 -8.67 5.67
C SER A 114 -3.76 -7.20 5.28
N ASN A 115 -4.07 -6.28 6.19
CA ASN A 115 -3.86 -4.85 5.99
C ASN A 115 -2.37 -4.48 5.99
N ILE A 116 -1.59 -5.01 6.94
CA ILE A 116 -0.15 -4.74 7.07
C ILE A 116 0.61 -5.20 5.81
N TYR A 117 0.28 -6.39 5.31
CA TYR A 117 0.96 -7.00 4.16
C TYR A 117 0.28 -6.72 2.81
N ASN A 118 -0.73 -5.82 2.80
CA ASN A 118 -1.51 -5.45 1.62
C ASN A 118 -1.96 -6.67 0.78
N THR A 119 -2.55 -7.64 1.47
CA THR A 119 -3.09 -8.86 0.89
C THR A 119 -4.52 -9.08 1.38
N ASN A 120 -5.12 -10.24 1.11
CA ASN A 120 -6.45 -10.58 1.59
C ASN A 120 -6.39 -11.61 2.73
N GLN A 121 -7.41 -11.58 3.60
CA GLN A 121 -7.51 -12.51 4.73
C GLN A 121 -7.43 -14.00 4.31
N PRO A 122 -8.03 -14.45 3.19
CA PRO A 122 -7.83 -15.81 2.70
C PRO A 122 -6.36 -16.19 2.44
N MET A 123 -5.55 -15.26 1.90
CA MET A 123 -4.12 -15.47 1.72
C MET A 123 -3.39 -15.64 3.06
N ILE A 124 -3.71 -14.81 4.05
CA ILE A 124 -3.15 -14.93 5.40
C ILE A 124 -3.51 -16.30 6.03
N SER A 125 -4.77 -16.69 5.97
CA SER A 125 -5.25 -18.00 6.46
C SER A 125 -4.51 -19.17 5.79
N ARG A 126 -4.32 -19.08 4.47
CA ARG A 126 -3.57 -20.07 3.69
C ARG A 126 -2.12 -20.19 4.14
N ILE A 127 -1.43 -19.06 4.33
CA ILE A 127 -0.04 -19.03 4.81
C ILE A 127 0.09 -19.72 6.17
N ILE A 128 -0.80 -19.39 7.10
CA ILE A 128 -0.81 -20.00 8.44
C ILE A 128 -0.97 -21.52 8.33
N THR A 129 -1.94 -21.98 7.54
CA THR A 129 -2.22 -23.41 7.34
C THR A 129 -1.05 -24.16 6.70
N GLU A 130 -0.42 -23.56 5.68
CA GLU A 130 0.74 -24.14 4.99
C GLU A 130 1.93 -24.29 5.96
N LYS A 131 2.21 -23.26 6.77
CA LYS A 131 3.29 -23.27 7.77
C LYS A 131 3.08 -24.30 8.88
N GLU A 132 1.84 -24.45 9.36
CA GLU A 132 1.52 -25.47 10.35
C GLU A 132 1.71 -26.90 9.81
N LYS A 133 1.40 -27.14 8.54
CA LYS A 133 1.65 -28.44 7.89
C LYS A 133 3.13 -28.72 7.71
N GLU A 134 3.91 -27.72 7.29
CA GLU A 134 5.37 -27.83 7.15
C GLU A 134 6.03 -28.24 8.47
N LEU A 135 5.60 -27.65 9.59
CA LEU A 135 6.15 -27.96 10.92
C LEU A 135 5.73 -29.34 11.45
N LYS A 136 4.56 -29.86 11.06
CA LYS A 136 4.12 -31.21 11.47
C LYS A 136 4.82 -32.34 10.71
N ASN A 137 5.37 -32.04 9.54
CA ASN A 137 6.04 -33.02 8.67
C ASN A 137 7.57 -33.01 8.81
N ARG A 138 8.10 -32.27 9.80
CA ARG A 138 9.52 -32.22 10.18
C ARG A 138 9.73 -33.00 11.47
#